data_AF-A0A2E1YEX9-F1
#
_entry.id   AF-A0A2E1YEX9-F1
#
_cell.length_a   1.000
_cell.length_b   1.000
_cell.length_c   1.000
_cell.angle_alpha   90.00
_cell.angle_beta   90.00
_cell.angle_gamma   90.00
#
_symmetry.space_group_name_H-M   'P 1'
#
loop_
_entity.id
_entity.type
_entity.pdbx_description
1 polymer ?
#
loop_
_entity_poly.entity_id
_entity_poly.type
_entity_poly.pdbx_seq_one_letter_code
_entity_poly.pdbx_strand_id
1 'polypeptide(L)'
;MFHSSLMSKILVFLLIFPAVSGCMEDGADVEPSLSFSEDSLVGGELQTLQIVSSDRMSVLIPYLLYNPETTYIQNGTVLDFNRAYSSHTIQILVPPSSEECIFLMAEYGREEWPLRKTNESWREWVERDGNYLGLENNIGAKVKPTNSTFLSLERSIITAGSVGYSFLDVLRPVREGISVDEGSLHSSGLIDGLTVFEMMEVIAVDGDFNDLWGPFTEPPQPDYTNALNFFAGELTSYGYDSQIHNYRTASSPRAENVCGYKTGNLYPDEWLVLGAHLDVAEPGSGPGGGTSIGAHDNKAGVALVLEAARGLAQFDHRRTIVVCLWSNEENGYDGSDMWIETIPSGVTVTNYLNADAVGTNWPGYYTLVVDCIPNYDDENLGDQWEMIGLLEWIGTDNHNASEALRLGRVIFDTEGYASMKDVDSSDQKRQSISVHDSDRGRSDYERFADQLGVVSVDWGSLTGGSECYHADCDTLETMLEMMVIDNGTGKQSLVQSFDLIAWWIFIAAMHLDETPIYDKN
;
A
#
# COMPACT_ATOMS: atom_id res chain seq x y z
N MET A 1 -16.51 5.41 -90.73
CA MET A 1 -15.27 4.64 -90.45
C MET A 1 -15.63 3.58 -89.44
N PHE A 2 -15.40 2.32 -89.83
CA PHE A 2 -15.31 1.06 -89.06
C PHE A 2 -16.27 0.87 -87.87
N HIS A 3 -17.31 0.02 -88.00
CA HIS A 3 -17.30 -1.43 -87.70
C HIS A 3 -16.96 -1.72 -86.21
N SER A 4 -17.69 -2.52 -85.43
CA SER A 4 -18.67 -3.55 -85.77
C SER A 4 -19.39 -4.06 -84.51
N SER A 5 -20.71 -4.19 -84.63
CA SER A 5 -21.52 -5.38 -84.35
C SER A 5 -21.56 -5.94 -82.91
N LEU A 6 -22.72 -5.86 -82.25
CA LEU A 6 -23.82 -6.84 -82.34
C LEU A 6 -23.59 -8.02 -81.38
N MET A 7 -24.29 -8.03 -80.25
CA MET A 7 -25.32 -9.05 -80.03
C MET A 7 -26.19 -8.75 -78.80
N SER A 8 -27.48 -8.66 -79.11
CA SER A 8 -28.61 -8.77 -78.21
C SER A 8 -28.67 -10.16 -77.56
N LYS A 9 -29.08 -10.26 -76.29
CA LYS A 9 -30.24 -11.08 -75.87
C LYS A 9 -30.51 -11.02 -74.36
N ILE A 10 -31.75 -10.61 -74.09
CA ILE A 10 -32.61 -10.75 -72.91
C ILE A 10 -32.41 -12.04 -72.09
N LEU A 11 -32.44 -11.96 -70.76
CA LEU A 11 -33.30 -12.84 -69.94
C LEU A 11 -33.56 -12.30 -68.52
N VAL A 12 -34.84 -12.32 -68.15
CA VAL A 12 -35.46 -12.06 -66.85
C VAL A 12 -35.34 -13.30 -65.95
N PHE A 13 -35.05 -13.14 -64.65
CA PHE A 13 -35.31 -14.12 -63.57
C PHE A 13 -35.41 -13.33 -62.25
N LEU A 14 -36.58 -13.01 -61.69
CA LEU A 14 -37.54 -13.82 -60.89
C LEU A 14 -36.95 -14.48 -59.64
N LEU A 15 -37.28 -13.85 -58.50
CA LEU A 15 -37.15 -14.30 -57.11
C LEU A 15 -37.75 -15.69 -56.89
N ILE A 16 -36.94 -16.63 -56.39
CA ILE A 16 -37.41 -17.84 -55.69
C ILE A 16 -36.43 -18.13 -54.55
N PHE A 17 -36.91 -17.99 -53.31
CA PHE A 17 -36.27 -18.49 -52.09
C PHE A 17 -36.05 -20.02 -52.16
N PRO A 18 -34.97 -20.53 -51.56
CA PRO A 18 -34.99 -21.81 -50.89
C PRO A 18 -34.99 -21.59 -49.37
N ALA A 19 -36.10 -21.95 -48.72
CA ALA A 19 -36.07 -22.34 -47.32
C ALA A 19 -35.41 -23.73 -47.25
N VAL A 20 -34.28 -23.83 -46.56
CA VAL A 20 -33.73 -25.09 -46.06
C VAL A 20 -33.46 -24.93 -44.57
N SER A 21 -34.10 -25.80 -43.82
CA SER A 21 -34.08 -25.98 -42.37
C SER A 21 -32.78 -26.65 -41.89
N GLY A 22 -32.35 -26.29 -40.67
CA GLY A 22 -31.32 -26.98 -39.86
C GLY A 22 -30.02 -26.17 -39.75
N CYS A 23 -29.55 -25.73 -38.58
CA CYS A 23 -29.67 -26.28 -37.23
C CYS A 23 -30.15 -25.22 -36.23
N MET A 24 -31.09 -25.59 -35.37
CA MET A 24 -31.05 -25.10 -33.99
C MET A 24 -29.76 -25.68 -33.40
N GLU A 25 -28.73 -24.87 -33.23
CA GLU A 25 -27.85 -25.11 -32.10
C GLU A 25 -28.75 -24.92 -30.88
N ASP A 26 -28.99 -26.02 -30.16
CA ASP A 26 -29.31 -25.96 -28.74
C ASP A 26 -28.43 -24.86 -28.16
N GLY A 27 -29.05 -23.85 -27.54
CA GLY A 27 -28.31 -22.76 -26.93
C GLY A 27 -27.25 -23.39 -26.04
N ALA A 28 -25.99 -23.31 -26.47
CA ALA A 28 -24.90 -23.45 -25.53
C ALA A 28 -25.21 -22.41 -24.46
N ASP A 29 -25.39 -22.85 -23.22
CA ASP A 29 -25.47 -21.93 -22.09
C ASP A 29 -24.22 -21.06 -22.21
N VAL A 30 -24.41 -19.82 -22.68
CA VAL A 30 -23.31 -18.88 -22.84
C VAL A 30 -22.99 -18.47 -21.42
N GLU A 31 -21.84 -18.93 -20.93
CA GLU A 31 -21.37 -18.57 -19.60
C GLU A 31 -21.41 -17.05 -19.44
N PRO A 32 -21.94 -16.54 -18.33
CA PRO A 32 -22.02 -15.10 -18.11
C PRO A 32 -20.62 -14.46 -18.15
N SER A 33 -20.54 -13.26 -18.70
CA SER A 33 -19.27 -12.60 -19.02
C SER A 33 -19.36 -11.09 -18.87
N LEU A 34 -18.19 -10.46 -18.73
CA LEU A 34 -18.02 -9.01 -18.68
C LEU A 34 -17.29 -8.51 -19.91
N SER A 35 -17.63 -7.30 -20.33
CA SER A 35 -16.82 -6.51 -21.27
C SER A 35 -16.49 -5.16 -20.64
N PHE A 36 -15.26 -4.72 -20.86
CA PHE A 36 -14.71 -3.50 -20.29
C PHE A 36 -14.59 -2.41 -21.37
N SER A 37 -14.63 -1.14 -20.97
CA SER A 37 -14.37 -0.02 -21.91
C SER A 37 -12.91 0.10 -22.34
N GLU A 38 -12.00 -0.49 -21.56
CA GLU A 38 -10.56 -0.48 -21.77
C GLU A 38 -10.05 -1.90 -21.95
N ASP A 39 -9.01 -2.07 -22.77
CA ASP A 39 -8.35 -3.37 -22.97
C ASP A 39 -7.40 -3.73 -21.80
N SER A 40 -6.93 -2.72 -21.06
CA SER A 40 -6.07 -2.86 -19.88
C SER A 40 -6.23 -1.65 -18.95
N LEU A 41 -5.89 -1.82 -17.68
CA LEU A 41 -5.86 -0.77 -16.67
C LEU A 41 -4.47 -0.17 -16.51
N VAL A 42 -4.40 1.06 -16.00
CA VAL A 42 -3.16 1.77 -15.72
C VAL A 42 -2.83 1.64 -14.23
N GLY A 43 -1.76 0.89 -13.91
CA GLY A 43 -1.36 0.64 -12.53
C GLY A 43 -1.04 1.93 -11.76
N GLY A 44 -1.55 2.05 -10.53
CA GLY A 44 -1.24 3.14 -9.62
C GLY A 44 -2.02 4.43 -9.88
N GLU A 45 -3.05 4.39 -10.73
CA GLU A 45 -3.88 5.53 -11.10
C GLU A 45 -5.34 5.35 -10.67
N LEU A 46 -6.03 6.47 -10.45
CA LEU A 46 -7.49 6.47 -10.31
C LEU A 46 -8.12 6.51 -11.72
N GLN A 47 -8.57 5.36 -12.18
CA GLN A 47 -9.06 5.18 -13.55
C GLN A 47 -10.58 5.01 -13.60
N THR A 48 -11.22 5.67 -14.58
CA THR A 48 -12.64 5.42 -14.88
C THR A 48 -12.78 4.17 -15.75
N LEU A 49 -13.61 3.23 -15.32
CA LEU A 49 -13.86 1.98 -16.04
C LEU A 49 -15.37 1.79 -16.22
N GLN A 50 -15.81 1.56 -17.45
CA GLN A 50 -17.16 1.08 -17.70
C GLN A 50 -17.16 -0.43 -17.86
N ILE A 51 -18.04 -1.10 -17.12
CA ILE A 51 -18.22 -2.54 -17.14
C ILE A 51 -19.62 -2.81 -17.69
N VAL A 52 -19.72 -3.69 -18.68
CA VAL A 52 -20.99 -4.16 -19.25
C VAL A 52 -21.10 -5.65 -19.00
N SER A 53 -22.25 -6.07 -18.50
CA SER A 53 -22.53 -7.48 -18.22
C SER A 53 -23.32 -8.12 -19.35
N SER A 54 -23.02 -9.38 -19.72
CA SER A 54 -23.79 -10.12 -20.73
C SER A 54 -25.15 -10.64 -20.24
N ASP A 55 -25.38 -10.69 -18.91
CA ASP A 55 -26.62 -11.19 -18.30
C ASP A 55 -27.00 -10.40 -17.03
N ARG A 56 -28.06 -10.81 -16.33
CA ARG A 56 -28.42 -10.32 -15.00
C ARG A 56 -27.55 -11.02 -13.95
N MET A 57 -26.62 -10.29 -13.34
CA MET A 57 -25.64 -10.82 -12.38
C MET A 57 -25.25 -9.79 -11.31
N SER A 58 -24.53 -10.25 -10.29
CA SER A 58 -23.78 -9.38 -9.39
C SER A 58 -22.29 -9.56 -9.65
N VAL A 59 -21.51 -8.49 -9.48
CA VAL A 59 -20.04 -8.53 -9.66
C VAL A 59 -19.36 -7.93 -8.44
N LEU A 60 -18.53 -8.71 -7.76
CA LEU A 60 -17.64 -8.22 -6.71
C LEU A 60 -16.36 -7.66 -7.34
N ILE A 61 -16.00 -6.45 -6.90
CA ILE A 61 -14.76 -5.77 -7.23
C ILE A 61 -13.99 -5.61 -5.91
N PRO A 62 -12.94 -6.42 -5.66
CA PRO A 62 -12.24 -6.45 -4.39
C PRO A 62 -11.09 -5.42 -4.31
N TYR A 63 -11.26 -4.24 -4.91
CA TYR A 63 -10.22 -3.19 -4.98
C TYR A 63 -10.76 -1.87 -4.44
N LEU A 64 -9.87 -0.93 -4.16
CA LEU A 64 -10.28 0.41 -3.73
C LEU A 64 -11.02 1.14 -4.85
N LEU A 65 -12.18 1.71 -4.54
CA LEU A 65 -12.97 2.52 -5.48
C LEU A 65 -13.25 3.91 -4.91
N TYR A 66 -13.24 4.92 -5.77
CA TYR A 66 -13.80 6.21 -5.42
C TYR A 66 -15.33 6.16 -5.52
N ASN A 67 -16.00 6.47 -4.41
CA ASN A 67 -17.45 6.59 -4.37
C ASN A 67 -17.86 8.06 -4.65
N PRO A 68 -18.45 8.38 -5.81
CA PRO A 68 -18.80 9.75 -6.15
C PRO A 68 -19.95 10.33 -5.30
N GLU A 69 -20.73 9.50 -4.59
CA GLU A 69 -21.80 9.95 -3.72
C GLU A 69 -21.27 10.41 -2.35
N THR A 70 -20.23 9.74 -1.84
CA THR A 70 -19.62 10.06 -0.55
C THR A 70 -18.32 10.85 -0.66
N THR A 71 -17.76 10.95 -1.87
CA THR A 71 -16.45 11.55 -2.19
C THR A 71 -15.24 10.90 -1.51
N TYR A 72 -15.38 9.67 -1.05
CA TYR A 72 -14.32 8.93 -0.36
C TYR A 72 -13.91 7.69 -1.14
N ILE A 73 -12.70 7.22 -0.88
CA ILE A 73 -12.27 5.87 -1.25
C ILE A 73 -12.98 4.84 -0.35
N GLN A 74 -13.43 3.74 -0.94
CA GLN A 74 -14.07 2.61 -0.26
C GLN A 74 -13.36 1.30 -0.61
N ASN A 75 -13.39 0.35 0.31
CA ASN A 75 -12.80 -0.97 0.18
C ASN A 75 -13.75 -1.95 -0.51
N GLY A 76 -13.61 -2.03 -1.83
CA GLY A 76 -14.40 -2.93 -2.66
C GLY A 76 -15.86 -2.53 -2.80
N THR A 77 -16.56 -3.17 -3.73
CA THR A 77 -18.00 -3.01 -3.91
C THR A 77 -18.59 -4.22 -4.61
N VAL A 78 -19.91 -4.39 -4.50
CA VAL A 78 -20.69 -5.24 -5.41
C VAL A 78 -21.50 -4.35 -6.36
N LEU A 79 -21.44 -4.67 -7.65
CA LEU A 79 -22.25 -4.05 -8.69
C LEU A 79 -23.36 -5.00 -9.13
N ASP A 80 -24.61 -4.57 -9.00
CA ASP A 80 -25.78 -5.33 -9.42
C ASP A 80 -26.23 -4.94 -10.83
N PHE A 81 -26.05 -5.86 -11.78
CA PHE A 81 -26.48 -5.72 -13.17
C PHE A 81 -27.89 -6.29 -13.32
N ASN A 82 -28.90 -5.43 -13.35
CA ASN A 82 -30.31 -5.85 -13.26
C ASN A 82 -30.87 -6.54 -14.53
N ARG A 83 -30.13 -6.53 -15.64
CA ARG A 83 -30.46 -7.18 -16.92
C ARG A 83 -29.23 -7.36 -17.79
N ALA A 84 -29.32 -8.25 -18.77
CA ALA A 84 -28.34 -8.39 -19.84
C ALA A 84 -28.03 -7.05 -20.52
N TYR A 85 -26.74 -6.82 -20.79
CA TYR A 85 -26.17 -5.62 -21.39
C TYR A 85 -26.42 -4.32 -20.60
N SER A 86 -26.71 -4.44 -19.29
CA SER A 86 -26.62 -3.28 -18.40
C SER A 86 -25.16 -2.95 -18.12
N SER A 87 -24.89 -1.68 -17.81
CA SER A 87 -23.56 -1.17 -17.56
C SER A 87 -23.49 -0.36 -16.28
N HIS A 88 -22.33 -0.41 -15.65
CA HIS A 88 -21.94 0.44 -14.54
C HIS A 88 -20.64 1.15 -14.88
N THR A 89 -20.49 2.38 -14.43
CA THR A 89 -19.24 3.14 -14.56
C THR A 89 -18.71 3.41 -13.16
N ILE A 90 -17.46 3.01 -12.94
CA ILE A 90 -16.77 3.13 -11.65
C ILE A 90 -15.49 3.93 -11.82
N GLN A 91 -14.96 4.40 -10.70
CA GLN A 91 -13.59 4.90 -10.61
C GLN A 91 -12.82 3.99 -9.66
N ILE A 92 -11.92 3.19 -10.23
CA ILE A 92 -11.11 2.21 -9.51
C ILE A 92 -9.73 2.81 -9.29
N LEU A 93 -9.21 2.70 -8.07
CA LEU A 93 -7.80 2.92 -7.80
C LEU A 93 -7.09 1.61 -8.14
N VAL A 94 -6.40 1.60 -9.28
CA VAL A 94 -5.79 0.40 -9.83
C VAL A 94 -4.54 0.05 -9.01
N PRO A 95 -4.38 -1.20 -8.56
CA PRO A 95 -3.17 -1.62 -7.87
C PRO A 95 -1.91 -1.29 -8.69
N PRO A 96 -0.84 -0.79 -8.07
CA PRO A 96 0.32 -0.23 -8.78
C PRO A 96 1.12 -1.27 -9.54
N SER A 97 1.30 -2.45 -8.94
CA SER A 97 2.25 -3.47 -9.43
C SER A 97 1.63 -4.87 -9.50
N SER A 98 0.30 -4.98 -9.46
CA SER A 98 -0.38 -6.23 -9.84
C SER A 98 -0.35 -6.38 -11.36
N GLU A 99 -0.25 -7.61 -11.85
CA GLU A 99 -0.31 -7.90 -13.30
C GLU A 99 -1.74 -7.79 -13.86
N GLU A 100 -2.73 -7.91 -12.98
CA GLU A 100 -4.15 -7.96 -13.36
C GLU A 100 -5.09 -7.61 -12.20
N CYS A 101 -6.31 -7.23 -12.55
CA CYS A 101 -7.43 -7.08 -11.62
C CYS A 101 -8.48 -8.17 -11.86
N ILE A 102 -9.02 -8.76 -10.79
CA ILE A 102 -10.09 -9.74 -10.86
C ILE A 102 -11.48 -9.12 -10.63
N PHE A 103 -12.48 -9.63 -11.34
CA PHE A 103 -13.89 -9.31 -11.15
C PHE A 103 -14.64 -10.61 -10.92
N LEU A 104 -15.16 -10.85 -9.72
CA LEU A 104 -15.89 -12.08 -9.41
C LEU A 104 -17.35 -11.93 -9.81
N MET A 105 -17.89 -12.90 -10.54
CA MET A 105 -19.25 -12.88 -11.08
C MET A 105 -20.10 -13.94 -10.39
N ALA A 106 -21.33 -13.59 -10.06
CA ALA A 106 -22.28 -14.52 -9.48
C ALA A 106 -23.73 -14.17 -9.82
N GLU A 107 -24.66 -15.00 -9.37
CA GLU A 107 -26.09 -14.75 -9.48
C GLU A 107 -26.47 -13.38 -8.89
N TYR A 108 -27.42 -12.70 -9.54
CA TYR A 108 -27.86 -11.38 -9.09
C TYR A 108 -28.40 -11.39 -7.66
N GLY A 109 -27.98 -10.38 -6.88
CA GLY A 109 -28.39 -10.17 -5.50
C GLY A 109 -27.59 -11.02 -4.51
N ARG A 110 -26.41 -11.51 -4.89
CA ARG A 110 -25.56 -12.31 -4.02
C ARG A 110 -24.97 -11.46 -2.90
N GLU A 111 -25.17 -11.91 -1.67
CA GLU A 111 -24.72 -11.20 -0.46
C GLU A 111 -23.40 -11.72 0.10
N GLU A 112 -23.01 -12.98 -0.17
CA GLU A 112 -21.84 -13.64 0.43
C GLU A 112 -20.87 -14.14 -0.64
N TRP A 113 -19.60 -13.73 -0.53
CA TRP A 113 -18.59 -13.89 -1.57
C TRP A 113 -17.33 -14.61 -1.06
N PRO A 114 -16.90 -15.70 -1.72
CA PRO A 114 -15.66 -16.38 -1.36
C PRO A 114 -14.46 -15.50 -1.72
N LEU A 115 -13.45 -15.49 -0.86
CA LEU A 115 -12.20 -14.74 -1.08
C LEU A 115 -11.00 -15.69 -1.05
N ARG A 116 -9.88 -15.23 -1.60
CA ARG A 116 -8.56 -15.85 -1.43
C ARG A 116 -8.03 -15.68 -0.01
N LYS A 117 -7.00 -16.46 0.35
CA LYS A 117 -6.23 -16.18 1.58
C LYS A 117 -5.42 -14.90 1.41
N THR A 118 -5.11 -14.23 2.53
CA THR A 118 -4.37 -12.95 2.53
C THR A 118 -2.95 -13.07 1.99
N ASN A 119 -2.33 -14.25 2.06
CA ASN A 119 -0.98 -14.54 1.56
C ASN A 119 -0.97 -15.39 0.26
N GLU A 120 -2.02 -15.29 -0.53
CA GLU A 120 -2.23 -15.97 -1.80
C GLU A 120 -2.66 -14.94 -2.83
N SER A 121 -2.18 -14.97 -4.06
CA SER A 121 -2.65 -14.06 -5.12
C SER A 121 -3.98 -14.53 -5.71
N TRP A 122 -4.71 -13.64 -6.40
CA TRP A 122 -5.94 -14.02 -7.10
C TRP A 122 -5.71 -15.07 -8.19
N ARG A 123 -4.58 -14.98 -8.89
CA ARG A 123 -4.16 -15.97 -9.89
C ARG A 123 -3.95 -17.34 -9.26
N GLU A 124 -3.17 -17.42 -8.19
CA GLU A 124 -2.93 -18.66 -7.46
C GLU A 124 -4.23 -19.28 -6.95
N TRP A 125 -5.13 -18.46 -6.41
CA TRP A 125 -6.44 -18.89 -5.92
C TRP A 125 -7.30 -19.52 -7.03
N VAL A 126 -7.34 -18.91 -8.22
CA VAL A 126 -8.05 -19.44 -9.39
C VAL A 126 -7.39 -20.71 -9.91
N GLU A 127 -6.06 -20.75 -10.02
CA GLU A 127 -5.32 -21.91 -10.55
C GLU A 127 -5.50 -23.19 -9.73
N ARG A 128 -5.76 -23.05 -8.42
CA ARG A 128 -6.13 -24.18 -7.55
C ARG A 128 -7.63 -24.43 -7.44
N ASP A 129 -8.42 -23.94 -8.38
CA ASP A 129 -9.89 -24.03 -8.45
C ASP A 129 -10.63 -23.38 -7.28
N GLY A 130 -10.04 -22.39 -6.60
CA GLY A 130 -10.63 -21.72 -5.44
C GLY A 130 -12.01 -21.11 -5.73
N ASN A 131 -12.19 -20.53 -6.92
CA ASN A 131 -13.45 -19.98 -7.38
C ASN A 131 -14.54 -21.04 -7.60
N TYR A 132 -14.18 -22.28 -7.92
CA TYR A 132 -15.13 -23.39 -8.11
C TYR A 132 -15.45 -24.12 -6.80
N LEU A 133 -14.47 -24.26 -5.91
CA LEU A 133 -14.65 -24.92 -4.62
C LEU A 133 -15.51 -24.10 -3.65
N GLY A 134 -15.57 -22.78 -3.85
CA GLY A 134 -16.28 -21.87 -2.95
C GLY A 134 -15.58 -21.73 -1.61
N LEU A 135 -16.36 -21.50 -0.56
CA LEU A 135 -15.87 -21.30 0.80
C LEU A 135 -16.84 -21.93 1.80
N GLU A 136 -16.33 -22.68 2.77
CA GLU A 136 -17.13 -23.30 3.83
C GLU A 136 -16.65 -22.82 5.21
N ASN A 137 -17.54 -22.16 5.95
CA ASN A 137 -17.33 -21.67 7.32
C ASN A 137 -15.97 -20.99 7.52
N ASN A 138 -15.66 -20.04 6.63
CA ASN A 138 -14.38 -19.34 6.64
C ASN A 138 -14.58 -17.86 6.30
N ILE A 139 -13.52 -17.07 6.45
CA ILE A 139 -13.53 -15.63 6.22
C ILE A 139 -13.72 -15.32 4.74
N GLY A 140 -14.81 -14.63 4.42
CA GLY A 140 -15.08 -14.05 3.11
C GLY A 140 -15.67 -12.65 3.22
N ALA A 141 -16.21 -12.13 2.12
CA ALA A 141 -16.87 -10.84 2.08
C ALA A 141 -18.38 -11.00 2.16
N LYS A 142 -19.01 -10.18 2.99
CA LYS A 142 -20.46 -10.03 3.07
C LYS A 142 -20.86 -8.61 2.69
N VAL A 143 -21.92 -8.50 1.90
CA VAL A 143 -22.51 -7.20 1.55
C VAL A 143 -23.10 -6.57 2.80
N LYS A 144 -22.67 -5.34 3.09
CA LYS A 144 -23.25 -4.48 4.12
C LYS A 144 -24.12 -3.43 3.44
N PRO A 145 -25.46 -3.51 3.56
CA PRO A 145 -26.34 -2.54 2.92
C PRO A 145 -26.04 -1.12 3.39
N THR A 146 -25.73 -0.24 2.46
CA THR A 146 -25.59 1.19 2.69
C THR A 146 -26.69 1.94 1.94
N ASN A 147 -26.87 3.23 2.25
CA ASN A 147 -27.75 4.09 1.46
C ASN A 147 -27.09 4.55 0.14
N SER A 148 -25.97 3.94 -0.27
CA SER A 148 -25.23 4.27 -1.48
C SER A 148 -25.50 3.25 -2.58
N THR A 149 -25.34 3.67 -3.84
CA THR A 149 -25.34 2.76 -4.99
C THR A 149 -24.14 1.82 -5.01
N PHE A 150 -23.06 2.19 -4.31
CA PHE A 150 -21.91 1.32 -4.07
C PHE A 150 -22.08 0.61 -2.72
N LEU A 151 -22.28 -0.70 -2.78
CA LEU A 151 -22.49 -1.53 -1.60
C LEU A 151 -21.16 -1.74 -0.88
N SER A 152 -21.09 -1.35 0.38
CA SER A 152 -19.93 -1.64 1.22
C SER A 152 -19.82 -3.12 1.54
N LEU A 153 -18.60 -3.55 1.86
CA LEU A 153 -18.29 -4.91 2.24
C LEU A 153 -17.88 -4.97 3.71
N GLU A 154 -18.21 -6.09 4.35
CA GLU A 154 -17.67 -6.42 5.67
C GLU A 154 -17.08 -7.83 5.66
N ARG A 155 -16.02 -8.01 6.44
CA ARG A 155 -15.42 -9.32 6.68
C ARG A 155 -16.37 -10.16 7.54
N SER A 156 -16.73 -11.35 7.09
CA SER A 156 -17.59 -12.26 7.85
C SER A 156 -17.18 -13.71 7.65
N ILE A 157 -17.47 -14.56 8.64
CA ILE A 157 -17.47 -16.01 8.45
C ILE A 157 -18.71 -16.35 7.63
N ILE A 158 -18.51 -16.97 6.46
CA ILE A 158 -19.58 -17.28 5.51
C ILE A 158 -19.43 -18.70 4.97
N THR A 159 -20.50 -19.17 4.32
CA THR A 159 -20.46 -20.35 3.45
C THR A 159 -21.00 -19.95 2.09
N ALA A 160 -20.12 -19.88 1.10
CA ALA A 160 -20.42 -19.36 -0.22
C ALA A 160 -20.09 -20.40 -1.30
N GLY A 161 -20.98 -20.55 -2.28
CA GLY A 161 -20.76 -21.45 -3.42
C GLY A 161 -19.74 -20.91 -4.41
N SER A 162 -19.61 -21.58 -5.55
CA SER A 162 -18.72 -21.15 -6.64
C SER A 162 -19.06 -19.75 -7.16
N VAL A 163 -18.06 -19.11 -7.76
CA VAL A 163 -18.17 -17.85 -8.49
C VAL A 163 -17.45 -17.95 -9.83
N GLY A 164 -17.99 -17.27 -10.84
CA GLY A 164 -17.25 -16.96 -12.07
C GLY A 164 -16.23 -15.86 -11.82
N TYR A 165 -15.32 -15.65 -12.76
CA TYR A 165 -14.36 -14.55 -12.69
C TYR A 165 -14.00 -14.04 -14.09
N SER A 166 -13.57 -12.78 -14.14
CA SER A 166 -12.88 -12.20 -15.28
C SER A 166 -11.63 -11.51 -14.77
N PHE A 167 -10.54 -11.62 -15.52
CA PHE A 167 -9.35 -10.80 -15.31
C PHE A 167 -9.31 -9.65 -16.32
N LEU A 168 -8.68 -8.55 -15.91
CA LEU A 168 -8.33 -7.43 -16.76
C LEU A 168 -6.88 -7.05 -16.47
N ASP A 169 -6.04 -7.05 -17.50
CA ASP A 169 -4.60 -6.79 -17.38
C ASP A 169 -4.33 -5.39 -16.84
N VAL A 170 -3.28 -5.24 -16.05
CA VAL A 170 -2.80 -3.96 -15.53
C VAL A 170 -1.41 -3.70 -16.13
N LEU A 171 -1.24 -2.51 -16.68
CA LEU A 171 0.01 -2.04 -17.26
C LEU A 171 0.40 -0.73 -16.59
N ARG A 172 1.56 -0.70 -15.93
CA ARG A 172 2.10 0.53 -15.37
C ARG A 172 3.00 1.23 -16.39
N PRO A 173 2.71 2.48 -16.79
CA PRO A 173 3.55 3.23 -17.71
C PRO A 173 4.87 3.61 -17.04
N VAL A 174 5.87 3.98 -17.84
CA VAL A 174 7.18 4.41 -17.34
C VAL A 174 7.47 5.85 -17.80
N ARG A 175 8.15 6.65 -16.98
CA ARG A 175 8.62 7.99 -17.38
C ARG A 175 9.57 7.87 -18.58
N GLU A 176 9.34 8.69 -19.60
CA GLU A 176 10.21 8.71 -20.77
C GLU A 176 11.65 9.12 -20.41
N GLY A 177 12.63 8.44 -21.00
CA GLY A 177 14.05 8.77 -20.84
C GLY A 177 14.73 8.13 -19.62
N ILE A 178 14.01 7.34 -18.83
CA ILE A 178 14.56 6.61 -17.68
C ILE A 178 14.71 5.13 -18.04
N SER A 179 15.88 4.55 -17.78
CA SER A 179 16.13 3.13 -18.04
C SER A 179 15.58 2.23 -16.93
N VAL A 180 15.42 0.93 -17.22
CA VAL A 180 15.00 -0.06 -16.20
C VAL A 180 16.01 -0.10 -15.04
N ASP A 181 17.31 -0.03 -15.37
CA ASP A 181 18.42 0.02 -14.41
C ASP A 181 18.37 1.26 -13.51
N GLU A 182 17.63 2.31 -13.88
CA GLU A 182 17.41 3.52 -13.10
C GLU A 182 16.08 3.51 -12.34
N GLY A 183 15.32 2.41 -12.39
CA GLY A 183 14.06 2.25 -11.67
C GLY A 183 12.82 2.67 -12.47
N SER A 184 12.88 2.75 -13.80
CA SER A 184 11.76 3.25 -14.61
C SER A 184 10.45 2.48 -14.45
N LEU A 185 10.49 1.19 -14.07
CA LEU A 185 9.30 0.38 -13.84
C LEU A 185 8.42 0.88 -12.68
N HIS A 186 8.98 1.67 -11.77
CA HIS A 186 8.30 2.24 -10.61
C HIS A 186 8.41 3.76 -10.61
N SER A 187 8.08 4.38 -11.74
CA SER A 187 8.22 5.83 -11.97
C SER A 187 6.91 6.54 -12.26
N SER A 188 5.75 5.90 -12.09
CA SER A 188 4.46 6.51 -12.44
C SER A 188 3.34 6.10 -11.51
N GLY A 189 2.19 6.75 -11.62
CA GLY A 189 1.06 6.60 -10.71
C GLY A 189 0.90 7.83 -9.82
N LEU A 190 -0.09 7.78 -8.93
CA LEU A 190 -0.34 8.83 -7.93
C LEU A 190 0.89 9.06 -7.04
N ILE A 191 1.56 7.96 -6.68
CA ILE A 191 2.84 7.88 -5.98
C ILE A 191 3.74 6.82 -6.62
N ASP A 192 5.05 6.97 -6.47
CA ASP A 192 6.01 6.02 -7.02
C ASP A 192 7.37 6.00 -6.31
N GLY A 193 8.03 4.85 -6.34
CA GLY A 193 9.32 4.66 -5.67
C GLY A 193 10.47 5.46 -6.27
N LEU A 194 10.40 5.87 -7.54
CA LEU A 194 11.42 6.73 -8.13
C LEU A 194 11.39 8.12 -7.50
N THR A 195 10.21 8.68 -7.23
CA THR A 195 10.11 9.95 -6.50
C THR A 195 10.61 9.87 -5.06
N VAL A 196 10.43 8.73 -4.38
CA VAL A 196 11.08 8.48 -3.09
C VAL A 196 12.61 8.51 -3.24
N PHE A 197 13.16 7.84 -4.25
CA PHE A 197 14.59 7.84 -4.53
C PHE A 197 15.12 9.24 -4.88
N GLU A 198 14.39 10.02 -5.68
CA GLU A 198 14.72 11.41 -6.02
C GLU A 198 14.78 12.29 -4.76
N MET A 199 13.90 12.06 -3.78
CA MET A 199 13.97 12.71 -2.47
C MET A 199 15.22 12.27 -1.68
N MET A 200 15.58 10.99 -1.73
CA MET A 200 16.82 10.48 -1.12
C MET A 200 18.07 11.15 -1.70
N GLU A 201 18.09 11.46 -3.00
CA GLU A 201 19.18 12.22 -3.63
C GLU A 201 19.27 13.68 -3.14
N VAL A 202 18.25 14.19 -2.46
CA VAL A 202 18.24 15.51 -1.82
C VAL A 202 18.68 15.43 -0.37
N ILE A 203 18.10 14.50 0.40
CA ILE A 203 18.23 14.50 1.87
C ILE A 203 19.30 13.53 2.38
N ALA A 204 19.61 12.47 1.65
CA ALA A 204 20.50 11.38 2.08
C ALA A 204 21.87 11.40 1.37
N VAL A 205 22.31 12.59 0.94
CA VAL A 205 23.63 12.86 0.37
C VAL A 205 24.38 13.87 1.25
N ASP A 206 25.70 13.98 1.06
CA ASP A 206 26.51 14.98 1.75
C ASP A 206 26.00 16.41 1.44
N GLY A 207 25.45 17.10 2.44
CA GLY A 207 24.80 18.38 2.25
C GLY A 207 24.07 18.93 3.48
N ASP A 208 22.99 19.69 3.22
CA ASP A 208 22.29 20.51 4.22
C ASP A 208 21.47 19.70 5.25
N PHE A 209 21.34 18.38 5.06
CA PHE A 209 20.58 17.48 5.90
C PHE A 209 21.47 16.52 6.69
N ASN A 210 22.78 16.77 6.76
CA ASN A 210 23.69 15.99 7.60
C ASN A 210 23.55 16.37 9.07
N ASP A 211 24.04 15.48 9.94
CA ASP A 211 24.23 15.72 11.38
C ASP A 211 22.95 16.12 12.11
N LEU A 212 21.79 15.63 11.67
CA LEU A 212 20.50 15.89 12.30
C LEU A 212 20.34 15.14 13.63
N TRP A 213 21.32 15.18 14.52
CA TRP A 213 21.35 14.32 15.72
C TRP A 213 20.19 14.54 16.69
N GLY A 214 19.51 15.67 16.57
CA GLY A 214 18.37 16.06 17.37
C GLY A 214 18.60 17.45 17.98
N PRO A 215 17.53 18.18 18.31
CA PRO A 215 17.64 19.55 18.79
C PRO A 215 18.02 19.61 20.29
N PHE A 216 19.14 19.02 20.70
CA PHE A 216 19.53 18.91 22.13
C PHE A 216 20.03 20.20 22.77
N THR A 217 20.18 21.26 21.98
CA THR A 217 20.91 22.47 22.37
C THR A 217 20.03 23.73 22.36
N GLU A 218 20.49 24.74 23.11
CA GLU A 218 19.95 26.10 23.07
C GLU A 218 21.11 27.08 22.81
N PRO A 219 21.16 27.77 21.66
CA PRO A 219 20.16 27.83 20.56
C PRO A 219 20.01 26.49 19.80
N PRO A 220 18.93 26.29 19.02
CA PRO A 220 18.75 25.05 18.25
C PRO A 220 19.89 24.85 17.27
N GLN A 221 20.11 23.60 16.87
CA GLN A 221 21.00 23.29 15.76
C GLN A 221 20.44 23.95 14.48
N PRO A 222 21.24 24.79 13.79
CA PRO A 222 20.79 25.46 12.56
C PRO A 222 20.34 24.48 11.48
N ASP A 223 21.05 23.38 11.29
CA ASP A 223 20.76 22.38 10.24
C ASP A 223 19.42 21.70 10.51
N TYR A 224 19.16 21.31 11.77
CA TYR A 224 17.86 20.79 12.19
C TYR A 224 16.72 21.79 11.95
N THR A 225 16.94 23.07 12.28
CA THR A 225 15.94 24.12 12.01
C THR A 225 15.69 24.29 10.52
N ASN A 226 16.71 24.20 9.67
CA ASN A 226 16.56 24.28 8.22
C ASN A 226 15.78 23.07 7.67
N ALA A 227 16.08 21.86 8.15
CA ALA A 227 15.36 20.65 7.80
C ALA A 227 13.86 20.76 8.16
N LEU A 228 13.53 21.20 9.38
CA LEU A 228 12.14 21.42 9.79
C LEU A 228 11.40 22.39 8.86
N ASN A 229 12.04 23.49 8.45
CA ASN A 229 11.43 24.45 7.52
C ASN A 229 11.26 23.87 6.11
N PHE A 230 12.20 23.05 5.63
CA PHE A 230 12.12 22.38 4.35
C PHE A 230 10.90 21.43 4.31
N PHE A 231 10.82 20.51 5.26
CA PHE A 231 9.73 19.54 5.32
C PHE A 231 8.37 20.20 5.62
N ALA A 232 8.37 21.29 6.40
CA ALA A 232 7.16 22.06 6.59
C ALA A 232 6.65 22.67 5.27
N GLY A 233 7.58 23.13 4.42
CA GLY A 233 7.31 23.63 3.08
C GLY A 233 6.76 22.55 2.15
N GLU A 234 7.36 21.35 2.14
CA GLU A 234 6.89 20.21 1.36
C GLU A 234 5.45 19.82 1.73
N LEU A 235 5.17 19.61 3.02
CA LEU A 235 3.82 19.29 3.51
C LEU A 235 2.79 20.37 3.16
N THR A 236 3.16 21.64 3.29
CA THR A 236 2.31 22.77 2.88
C THR A 236 2.03 22.73 1.38
N SER A 237 3.03 22.40 0.57
CA SER A 237 2.90 22.32 -0.89
C SER A 237 1.95 21.20 -1.34
N TYR A 238 1.89 20.10 -0.58
CA TYR A 238 0.96 19.00 -0.81
C TYR A 238 -0.47 19.36 -0.39
N GLY A 239 -0.63 20.34 0.51
CA GLY A 239 -1.93 20.84 0.96
C GLY A 239 -2.27 20.52 2.41
N TYR A 240 -1.29 20.12 3.23
CA TYR A 240 -1.45 19.98 4.68
C TYR A 240 -1.31 21.34 5.38
N ASP A 241 -2.00 21.50 6.52
CA ASP A 241 -1.70 22.55 7.49
C ASP A 241 -0.42 22.16 8.24
N SER A 242 0.70 22.76 7.86
CA SER A 242 2.02 22.40 8.39
C SER A 242 2.39 23.21 9.63
N GLN A 243 2.85 22.52 10.66
CA GLN A 243 3.18 23.08 11.97
C GLN A 243 4.51 22.53 12.47
N ILE A 244 5.36 23.43 12.96
CA ILE A 244 6.59 23.05 13.68
C ILE A 244 6.30 23.11 15.18
N HIS A 245 6.35 21.96 15.82
CA HIS A 245 6.12 21.82 17.25
C HIS A 245 7.44 21.97 17.99
N ASN A 246 7.49 22.84 19.01
CA ASN A 246 8.70 23.13 19.77
C ASN A 246 8.45 22.84 21.25
N TYR A 247 9.11 21.81 21.79
CA TYR A 247 8.96 21.37 23.18
C TYR A 247 10.19 21.75 24.00
N ARG A 248 9.96 22.29 25.20
CA ARG A 248 11.03 22.70 26.15
C ARG A 248 10.95 22.01 27.51
N THR A 249 10.06 21.03 27.61
CA THR A 249 9.77 20.26 28.83
C THR A 249 10.00 18.77 28.65
N ALA A 250 10.55 18.36 27.50
CA ALA A 250 10.98 16.99 27.21
C ALA A 250 12.11 16.53 28.14
N SER A 251 12.42 15.23 28.13
CA SER A 251 13.46 14.62 28.97
C SER A 251 14.84 15.11 28.55
N SER A 252 15.12 15.06 27.25
CA SER A 252 16.10 15.95 26.65
C SER A 252 15.52 17.36 26.69
N PRO A 253 16.27 18.40 27.12
CA PRO A 253 15.70 19.72 27.45
C PRO A 253 15.01 20.43 26.26
N ARG A 254 14.99 19.82 25.08
CA ARG A 254 14.33 20.26 23.87
C ARG A 254 14.02 19.10 22.91
N ALA A 255 12.87 19.16 22.25
CA ALA A 255 12.43 18.31 21.14
C ALA A 255 11.66 19.17 20.11
N GLU A 256 11.78 18.89 18.82
CA GLU A 256 11.17 19.69 17.74
C GLU A 256 10.66 18.81 16.61
N ASN A 257 9.34 18.72 16.43
CA ASN A 257 8.74 17.95 15.33
C ASN A 257 8.26 18.89 14.21
N VAL A 258 8.11 18.34 13.01
CA VAL A 258 7.33 18.96 11.93
C VAL A 258 6.18 18.06 11.56
N CYS A 259 4.96 18.60 11.60
CA CYS A 259 3.73 17.86 11.38
C CYS A 259 2.84 18.57 10.36
N GLY A 260 2.19 17.81 9.48
CA GLY A 260 1.17 18.26 8.55
C GLY A 260 -0.18 17.66 8.91
N TYR A 261 -1.21 18.50 8.98
CA TYR A 261 -2.58 18.09 9.31
C TYR A 261 -3.50 18.31 8.11
N LYS A 262 -4.21 17.26 7.70
CA LYS A 262 -5.29 17.35 6.71
C LYS A 262 -6.59 16.93 7.38
N THR A 263 -7.40 17.92 7.73
CA THR A 263 -8.65 17.72 8.49
C THR A 263 -9.63 16.82 7.76
N GLY A 264 -10.14 15.81 8.45
CA GLY A 264 -11.18 14.90 7.95
C GLY A 264 -12.57 15.54 7.92
N ASN A 265 -13.43 15.03 7.05
CA ASN A 265 -14.75 15.61 6.80
C ASN A 265 -15.89 14.97 7.62
N LEU A 266 -15.73 13.74 8.13
CA LEU A 266 -16.76 13.05 8.94
C LEU A 266 -16.40 12.98 10.43
N TYR A 267 -15.15 12.66 10.72
CA TYR A 267 -14.60 12.45 12.04
C TYR A 267 -13.31 13.28 12.19
N PRO A 268 -13.40 14.62 12.19
CA PRO A 268 -12.22 15.50 12.26
C PRO A 268 -11.40 15.30 13.55
N ASP A 269 -12.05 14.82 14.62
CA ASP A 269 -11.42 14.52 15.91
C ASP A 269 -10.90 13.07 16.00
N GLU A 270 -11.04 12.26 14.95
CA GLU A 270 -10.37 10.96 14.83
C GLU A 270 -9.15 11.12 13.92
N TRP A 271 -7.95 10.80 14.43
CA TRP A 271 -6.67 11.06 13.76
C TRP A 271 -6.00 9.74 13.37
N LEU A 272 -5.71 9.60 12.08
CA LEU A 272 -4.83 8.56 11.54
C LEU A 272 -3.46 9.17 11.32
N VAL A 273 -2.44 8.64 12.00
CA VAL A 273 -1.11 9.24 12.05
C VAL A 273 -0.13 8.42 11.22
N LEU A 274 0.64 9.08 10.35
CA LEU A 274 1.79 8.52 9.63
C LEU A 274 3.05 9.21 10.14
N GLY A 275 4.15 8.48 10.31
CA GLY A 275 5.39 9.09 10.77
C GLY A 275 6.67 8.31 10.52
N ALA A 276 7.77 9.03 10.70
CA ALA A 276 9.15 8.57 10.68
C ALA A 276 9.95 9.55 11.53
N HIS A 277 11.09 9.16 12.09
CA HIS A 277 11.94 10.12 12.79
C HIS A 277 12.86 10.85 11.81
N LEU A 278 13.11 12.11 12.11
CA LEU A 278 13.93 13.03 11.33
C LEU A 278 15.38 13.06 11.82
N ASP A 279 15.58 12.77 13.11
CA ASP A 279 16.91 12.73 13.67
C ASP A 279 17.70 11.51 13.24
N VAL A 280 19.02 11.56 13.45
CA VAL A 280 19.96 10.48 13.16
C VAL A 280 20.83 10.19 14.37
N ALA A 281 21.32 8.96 14.50
CA ALA A 281 22.17 8.55 15.62
C ALA A 281 23.38 9.48 15.87
N GLU A 282 23.52 9.98 17.10
CA GLU A 282 24.56 10.94 17.50
C GLU A 282 25.98 10.35 17.64
N PRO A 283 27.06 11.15 17.51
CA PRO A 283 28.41 10.64 17.64
C PRO A 283 28.67 10.02 19.02
N GLY A 284 29.04 8.75 19.03
CA GLY A 284 29.27 7.95 20.23
C GLY A 284 28.10 7.08 20.65
N SER A 285 26.96 7.11 19.95
CA SER A 285 25.87 6.15 20.13
C SER A 285 26.27 4.77 19.59
N GLY A 286 25.72 3.71 20.17
CA GLY A 286 25.91 2.34 19.65
C GLY A 286 24.83 1.98 18.64
N PRO A 287 25.01 0.91 17.83
CA PRO A 287 26.17 0.02 17.82
C PRO A 287 27.36 0.52 16.98
N GLY A 288 27.14 1.40 15.99
CA GLY A 288 28.15 1.79 15.01
C GLY A 288 28.98 3.04 15.33
N GLY A 289 28.64 3.80 16.37
CA GLY A 289 29.34 5.03 16.77
C GLY A 289 28.65 6.33 16.38
N GLY A 290 27.43 6.28 15.84
CA GLY A 290 26.68 7.41 15.29
C GLY A 290 26.80 7.51 13.78
N THR A 291 25.96 8.36 13.17
CA THR A 291 25.98 8.63 11.73
C THR A 291 25.79 10.12 11.43
N SER A 292 26.34 10.57 10.32
CA SER A 292 26.13 11.93 9.79
C SER A 292 24.98 11.97 8.80
N ILE A 293 24.81 10.91 7.99
CA ILE A 293 23.82 10.89 6.92
C ILE A 293 22.54 10.18 7.39
N GLY A 294 22.59 8.97 7.94
CA GLY A 294 21.36 8.28 8.33
C GLY A 294 20.43 8.00 7.13
N ALA A 295 20.99 7.44 6.04
CA ALA A 295 20.23 7.25 4.81
C ALA A 295 19.14 6.17 4.98
N HIS A 296 19.54 5.02 5.50
CA HIS A 296 18.67 3.92 5.88
C HIS A 296 17.87 4.28 7.12
N ASP A 297 18.53 4.88 8.11
CA ASP A 297 18.00 5.23 9.42
C ASP A 297 18.14 6.74 9.70
N ASN A 298 17.12 7.57 9.42
CA ASN A 298 15.81 7.19 8.89
C ASN A 298 15.31 8.13 7.78
N LYS A 299 16.23 8.67 6.98
CA LYS A 299 15.84 9.48 5.82
C LYS A 299 15.00 8.71 4.81
N ALA A 300 15.24 7.41 4.67
CA ALA A 300 14.40 6.53 3.87
C ALA A 300 12.94 6.50 4.36
N GLY A 301 12.70 6.39 5.67
CA GLY A 301 11.35 6.45 6.24
C GLY A 301 10.70 7.82 6.04
N VAL A 302 11.45 8.91 6.24
CA VAL A 302 11.00 10.28 5.95
C VAL A 302 10.55 10.42 4.50
N ALA A 303 11.35 9.97 3.54
CA ALA A 303 11.03 10.06 2.12
C ALA A 303 9.78 9.25 1.75
N LEU A 304 9.62 8.05 2.31
CA LEU A 304 8.45 7.19 2.09
C LEU A 304 7.16 7.80 2.63
N VAL A 305 7.19 8.32 3.86
CA VAL A 305 6.03 8.92 4.51
C VAL A 305 5.62 10.21 3.78
N LEU A 306 6.57 11.02 3.32
CA LEU A 306 6.28 12.20 2.51
C LEU A 306 5.62 11.84 1.17
N GLU A 307 6.09 10.79 0.51
CA GLU A 307 5.50 10.35 -0.76
C GLU A 307 4.07 9.81 -0.55
N ALA A 308 3.85 8.98 0.47
CA ALA A 308 2.51 8.53 0.85
C ALA A 308 1.60 9.73 1.20
N ALA A 309 2.13 10.73 1.93
CA ALA A 309 1.42 11.96 2.26
C ALA A 309 1.01 12.76 1.02
N ARG A 310 1.90 12.86 0.01
CA ARG A 310 1.64 13.51 -1.28
C ARG A 310 0.49 12.82 -2.03
N GLY A 311 0.44 11.48 -2.00
CA GLY A 311 -0.67 10.70 -2.51
C GLY A 311 -1.97 10.97 -1.76
N LEU A 312 -1.95 10.85 -0.43
CA LEU A 312 -3.12 11.01 0.43
C LEU A 312 -3.72 12.41 0.32
N ALA A 313 -2.91 13.44 0.07
CA ALA A 313 -3.39 14.81 -0.04
C ALA A 313 -4.41 15.03 -1.18
N GLN A 314 -4.39 14.17 -2.20
CA GLN A 314 -5.25 14.25 -3.39
C GLN A 314 -6.71 13.83 -3.12
N PHE A 315 -7.00 13.26 -1.96
CA PHE A 315 -8.32 12.73 -1.61
C PHE A 315 -8.92 13.47 -0.40
N ASP A 316 -10.24 13.46 -0.31
CA ASP A 316 -10.92 13.77 0.94
C ASP A 316 -10.90 12.54 1.85
N HIS A 317 -10.76 12.76 3.15
CA HIS A 317 -10.70 11.71 4.16
C HIS A 317 -11.86 11.84 5.14
N ARG A 318 -12.33 10.71 5.65
CA ARG A 318 -13.33 10.70 6.72
C ARG A 318 -12.70 11.23 8.01
N ARG A 319 -11.45 10.85 8.26
CA ARG A 319 -10.66 11.16 9.46
C ARG A 319 -9.57 12.17 9.15
N THR A 320 -9.04 12.81 10.18
CA THR A 320 -7.89 13.71 10.00
C THR A 320 -6.65 12.86 9.75
N ILE A 321 -5.97 13.13 8.64
CA ILE A 321 -4.66 12.53 8.37
C ILE A 321 -3.60 13.45 8.97
N VAL A 322 -2.76 12.88 9.81
CA VAL A 322 -1.60 13.55 10.40
C VAL A 322 -0.35 12.90 9.86
N VAL A 323 0.59 13.71 9.39
CA VAL A 323 1.91 13.26 8.93
C VAL A 323 2.94 13.98 9.78
N CYS A 324 3.74 13.26 10.56
CA CYS A 324 4.69 13.88 11.48
C CYS A 324 6.08 13.28 11.30
N LEU A 325 7.09 14.15 11.32
CA LEU A 325 8.49 13.76 11.42
C LEU A 325 8.98 14.05 12.84
N TRP A 326 9.36 13.00 13.55
CA TRP A 326 9.68 13.05 14.98
C TRP A 326 11.11 13.47 15.21
N SER A 327 11.37 14.17 16.31
CA SER A 327 12.74 14.35 16.80
C SER A 327 13.04 13.41 17.95
N ASN A 328 14.30 13.04 18.06
CA ASN A 328 14.87 12.35 19.20
C ASN A 328 14.25 10.95 19.44
N GLU A 329 14.01 10.19 18.38
CA GLU A 329 13.73 8.75 18.50
C GLU A 329 14.96 8.08 19.15
N GLU A 330 16.14 8.42 18.64
CA GLU A 330 17.43 7.76 18.87
C GLU A 330 17.88 7.77 20.34
N ASN A 331 17.38 8.72 21.13
CA ASN A 331 17.74 8.90 22.54
C ASN A 331 16.55 8.84 23.50
N GLY A 332 15.41 8.28 23.06
CA GLY A 332 14.28 7.97 23.94
C GLY A 332 12.97 8.67 23.61
N TYR A 333 12.67 8.85 22.32
CA TYR A 333 11.33 9.19 21.80
C TYR A 333 10.73 10.52 22.25
N ASP A 334 11.55 11.51 22.63
CA ASP A 334 11.04 12.76 23.23
C ASP A 334 10.07 13.51 22.29
N GLY A 335 10.28 13.45 20.97
CA GLY A 335 9.43 14.12 19.99
C GLY A 335 8.02 13.53 19.94
N SER A 336 7.91 12.21 19.78
CA SER A 336 6.61 11.53 19.73
C SER A 336 5.90 11.58 21.09
N ASP A 337 6.63 11.41 22.20
CA ASP A 337 6.10 11.54 23.56
C ASP A 337 5.46 12.91 23.80
N MET A 338 6.19 13.99 23.51
CA MET A 338 5.68 15.33 23.72
C MET A 338 4.50 15.66 22.79
N TRP A 339 4.48 15.11 21.58
CA TRP A 339 3.35 15.28 20.68
C TRP A 339 2.11 14.56 21.23
N ILE A 340 2.25 13.32 21.69
CA ILE A 340 1.18 12.55 22.35
C ILE A 340 0.62 13.31 23.55
N GLU A 341 1.48 13.85 24.43
CA GLU A 341 1.07 14.64 25.60
C GLU A 341 0.31 15.93 25.24
N THR A 342 0.51 16.45 24.02
CA THR A 342 -0.07 17.71 23.56
C THR A 342 -1.22 17.55 22.57
N ILE A 343 -1.66 16.32 22.31
CA ILE A 343 -2.88 16.04 21.54
C ILE A 343 -4.05 16.84 22.13
N PRO A 344 -4.82 17.59 21.31
CA PRO A 344 -5.95 18.37 21.80
C PRO A 344 -6.99 17.51 22.52
N SER A 345 -7.56 18.04 23.61
CA SER A 345 -8.64 17.36 24.33
C SER A 345 -9.82 17.02 23.40
N GLY A 346 -10.23 15.76 23.38
CA GLY A 346 -11.35 15.27 22.57
C GLY A 346 -10.94 14.64 21.25
N VAL A 347 -9.65 14.73 20.89
CA VAL A 347 -9.08 14.00 19.75
C VAL A 347 -8.74 12.56 20.17
N THR A 348 -9.03 11.62 19.28
CA THR A 348 -8.68 10.20 19.40
C THR A 348 -7.76 9.83 18.25
N VAL A 349 -6.57 9.31 18.54
CA VAL A 349 -5.75 8.63 17.52
C VAL A 349 -6.34 7.24 17.27
N THR A 350 -6.58 6.88 16.02
CA THR A 350 -7.18 5.57 15.68
C THR A 350 -6.13 4.51 15.43
N ASN A 351 -5.09 4.86 14.68
CA ASN A 351 -3.97 4.00 14.28
C ASN A 351 -2.73 4.85 14.03
N TYR A 352 -1.56 4.21 14.10
CA TYR A 352 -0.29 4.82 13.72
C TYR A 352 0.47 3.94 12.72
N LEU A 353 1.00 4.55 11.65
CA LEU A 353 1.79 3.90 10.61
C LEU A 353 3.19 4.53 10.56
N ASN A 354 4.21 3.75 10.89
CA ASN A 354 5.61 4.16 11.02
C ASN A 354 6.46 3.56 9.90
N ALA A 355 7.48 4.28 9.47
CA ALA A 355 8.54 3.72 8.63
C ALA A 355 9.90 4.01 9.26
N ASP A 356 10.67 2.97 9.53
CA ASP A 356 11.97 3.07 10.19
C ASP A 356 12.94 2.01 9.66
N ALA A 357 14.17 2.43 9.34
CA ALA A 357 15.22 1.56 8.83
C ALA A 357 14.75 0.77 7.59
N VAL A 358 14.38 1.48 6.53
CA VAL A 358 13.69 0.95 5.33
C VAL A 358 14.50 1.10 4.04
N GLY A 359 14.12 0.37 2.99
CA GLY A 359 14.69 0.48 1.65
C GLY A 359 15.81 -0.51 1.32
N THR A 360 16.53 -1.03 2.33
CA THR A 360 17.55 -2.10 2.15
C THR A 360 16.96 -3.52 2.25
N ASN A 361 15.64 -3.61 2.36
CA ASN A 361 14.88 -4.85 2.50
C ASN A 361 14.38 -5.37 1.15
N TRP A 362 13.40 -6.28 1.15
CA TRP A 362 12.87 -6.93 -0.05
C TRP A 362 12.63 -5.93 -1.21
N PRO A 363 13.10 -6.23 -2.44
CA PRO A 363 13.68 -7.49 -2.90
C PRO A 363 15.21 -7.62 -2.67
N GLY A 364 15.81 -6.72 -1.90
CA GLY A 364 17.25 -6.64 -1.69
C GLY A 364 17.75 -7.41 -0.47
N TYR A 365 18.58 -6.75 0.35
CA TYR A 365 19.50 -7.45 1.25
C TYR A 365 18.84 -8.07 2.48
N TYR A 366 17.83 -7.42 3.06
CA TYR A 366 17.18 -7.88 4.29
C TYR A 366 15.73 -8.30 4.08
N THR A 367 15.18 -9.05 5.05
CA THR A 367 13.74 -9.24 5.14
C THR A 367 13.06 -7.88 5.36
N LEU A 368 11.98 -7.63 4.62
CA LEU A 368 11.07 -6.55 4.98
C LEU A 368 10.22 -7.04 6.15
N VAL A 369 10.26 -6.33 7.27
CA VAL A 369 9.48 -6.62 8.46
C VAL A 369 8.38 -5.58 8.55
N VAL A 370 7.14 -6.02 8.60
CA VAL A 370 5.96 -5.20 8.86
C VAL A 370 5.42 -5.61 10.22
N ASP A 371 5.74 -4.81 11.22
CA ASP A 371 5.56 -5.14 12.62
C ASP A 371 4.28 -4.52 13.16
N CYS A 372 3.45 -5.29 13.87
CA CYS A 372 2.18 -4.82 14.44
C CYS A 372 2.22 -4.91 15.97
N ILE A 373 1.83 -3.86 16.67
CA ILE A 373 1.75 -3.83 18.14
C ILE A 373 0.46 -3.12 18.58
N PRO A 374 -0.01 -3.29 19.83
CA PRO A 374 0.54 -4.09 20.93
C PRO A 374 0.40 -5.60 20.72
N ASN A 375 1.35 -6.37 21.26
CA ASN A 375 1.22 -7.81 21.49
C ASN A 375 1.10 -8.07 23.01
N TYR A 376 0.12 -8.86 23.43
CA TYR A 376 -0.18 -9.17 24.82
C TYR A 376 0.08 -10.63 25.18
N ASP A 377 0.20 -11.52 24.20
CA ASP A 377 0.43 -12.95 24.41
C ASP A 377 1.63 -13.49 23.61
N ASP A 378 2.82 -13.45 24.24
CA ASP A 378 4.06 -14.03 23.71
C ASP A 378 3.95 -15.55 23.40
N GLU A 379 2.91 -16.25 23.89
CA GLU A 379 2.71 -17.69 23.66
C GLU A 379 1.77 -18.01 22.48
N ASN A 380 0.97 -17.05 22.00
CA ASN A 380 0.06 -17.23 20.86
C ASN A 380 0.24 -16.13 19.81
N LEU A 381 0.53 -16.53 18.56
CA LEU A 381 0.54 -15.62 17.43
C LEU A 381 -0.79 -14.86 17.26
N GLY A 382 -0.71 -13.54 17.08
CA GLY A 382 -1.71 -12.73 16.39
C GLY A 382 -2.80 -12.12 17.25
N ASP A 383 -2.43 -11.39 18.29
CA ASP A 383 -3.39 -10.48 18.95
C ASP A 383 -3.96 -9.46 17.95
N GLN A 384 -3.15 -9.07 16.96
CA GLN A 384 -3.52 -8.14 15.90
C GLN A 384 -3.84 -8.80 14.55
N TRP A 385 -4.46 -10.01 14.54
CA TRP A 385 -4.79 -10.74 13.29
C TRP A 385 -5.61 -9.94 12.27
N GLU A 386 -6.41 -8.97 12.71
CA GLU A 386 -7.15 -8.10 11.80
C GLU A 386 -6.21 -7.17 11.02
N MET A 387 -5.24 -6.55 11.70
CA MET A 387 -4.23 -5.70 11.06
C MET A 387 -3.27 -6.52 10.21
N ILE A 388 -2.75 -7.63 10.73
CA ILE A 388 -1.86 -8.54 9.99
C ILE A 388 -2.55 -9.03 8.70
N GLY A 389 -3.81 -9.45 8.81
CA GLY A 389 -4.59 -9.90 7.66
C GLY A 389 -4.80 -8.79 6.62
N LEU A 390 -5.05 -7.55 7.05
CA LEU A 390 -5.15 -6.39 6.16
C LEU A 390 -3.82 -6.12 5.45
N LEU A 391 -2.71 -6.08 6.18
CA LEU A 391 -1.41 -5.75 5.61
C LEU A 391 -0.96 -6.80 4.60
N GLU A 392 -1.12 -8.09 4.88
CA GLU A 392 -0.87 -9.14 3.89
C GLU A 392 -1.79 -9.05 2.67
N TRP A 393 -3.06 -8.75 2.88
CA TRP A 393 -4.01 -8.52 1.79
C TRP A 393 -3.51 -7.41 0.87
N ILE A 394 -3.10 -6.28 1.43
CA ILE A 394 -2.55 -5.14 0.69
C ILE A 394 -1.29 -5.54 -0.07
N GLY A 395 -0.34 -6.21 0.60
CA GLY A 395 0.90 -6.66 -0.03
C GLY A 395 0.65 -7.57 -1.22
N THR A 396 -0.32 -8.49 -1.13
CA THR A 396 -0.68 -9.42 -2.22
C THR A 396 -1.57 -8.84 -3.31
N ASP A 397 -2.42 -7.85 -3.02
CA ASP A 397 -3.27 -7.19 -4.02
C ASP A 397 -2.50 -6.15 -4.83
N ASN A 398 -1.51 -5.50 -4.23
CA ASN A 398 -0.78 -4.40 -4.87
C ASN A 398 0.54 -4.85 -5.50
N HIS A 399 1.10 -5.97 -5.03
CA HIS A 399 2.39 -6.49 -5.48
C HIS A 399 2.35 -8.02 -5.59
N ASN A 400 3.26 -8.56 -6.39
CA ASN A 400 3.46 -10.02 -6.45
C ASN A 400 4.27 -10.52 -5.24
N ALA A 401 3.72 -10.33 -4.03
CA ALA A 401 4.39 -10.59 -2.76
C ALA A 401 3.97 -11.89 -2.08
N SER A 402 3.05 -12.67 -2.66
CA SER A 402 2.45 -13.84 -1.99
C SER A 402 3.48 -14.91 -1.60
N GLU A 403 4.46 -15.19 -2.46
CA GLU A 403 5.54 -16.13 -2.16
C GLU A 403 6.45 -15.61 -1.04
N ALA A 404 6.86 -14.34 -1.11
CA ALA A 404 7.70 -13.71 -0.11
C ALA A 404 7.03 -13.69 1.28
N LEU A 405 5.73 -13.40 1.33
CA LEU A 405 4.90 -13.42 2.54
C LEU A 405 4.79 -14.83 3.15
N ARG A 406 4.59 -15.86 2.31
CA ARG A 406 4.56 -17.24 2.79
C ARG A 406 5.91 -17.68 3.33
N LEU A 407 7.01 -17.29 2.68
CA LEU A 407 8.36 -17.57 3.15
C LEU A 407 8.63 -16.87 4.49
N GLY A 408 8.27 -15.59 4.63
CA GLY A 408 8.40 -14.85 5.88
C GLY A 408 7.65 -15.50 7.03
N ARG A 409 6.40 -15.94 6.82
CA ARG A 409 5.66 -16.73 7.82
C ARG A 409 6.38 -18.00 8.25
N VAL A 410 6.97 -18.74 7.31
CA VAL A 410 7.70 -19.98 7.61
C VAL A 410 8.96 -19.68 8.43
N ILE A 411 9.73 -18.67 8.05
CA ILE A 411 10.94 -18.28 8.80
C ILE A 411 10.54 -17.78 10.19
N PHE A 412 9.42 -17.05 10.32
CA PHE A 412 8.96 -16.52 11.61
C PHE A 412 8.58 -17.64 12.57
N ASP A 413 7.77 -18.59 12.09
CA ASP A 413 7.31 -19.74 12.87
C ASP A 413 8.47 -20.65 13.30
N THR A 414 9.49 -20.79 12.46
CA THR A 414 10.60 -21.73 12.69
C THR A 414 11.78 -21.12 13.46
N GLU A 415 12.07 -19.83 13.27
CA GLU A 415 13.25 -19.16 13.82
C GLU A 415 12.93 -18.02 14.81
N GLY A 416 11.69 -17.53 14.85
CA GLY A 416 11.22 -16.48 15.77
C GLY A 416 11.63 -15.04 15.38
N TYR A 417 11.14 -14.06 16.15
CA TYR A 417 11.29 -12.63 15.89
C TYR A 417 12.73 -12.14 15.69
N ALA A 418 13.66 -12.59 16.55
CA ALA A 418 15.06 -12.18 16.47
C ALA A 418 15.70 -12.56 15.12
N SER A 419 15.20 -13.62 14.49
CA SER A 419 15.62 -14.02 13.16
C SER A 419 15.22 -13.00 12.09
N MET A 420 14.12 -12.26 12.28
CA MET A 420 13.65 -11.27 11.31
C MET A 420 14.37 -9.93 11.43
N LYS A 421 14.52 -9.40 12.65
CA LYS A 421 14.98 -8.02 12.88
C LYS A 421 16.40 -7.91 13.45
N ASP A 422 16.96 -8.97 14.02
CA ASP A 422 18.26 -8.93 14.73
C ASP A 422 19.39 -9.72 14.06
N VAL A 423 19.10 -10.76 13.27
CA VAL A 423 20.13 -11.64 12.70
C VAL A 423 19.91 -11.92 11.20
N ASP A 424 20.87 -11.60 10.34
CA ASP A 424 20.92 -12.15 8.98
C ASP A 424 21.56 -13.55 9.02
N SER A 425 20.74 -14.60 8.93
CA SER A 425 21.18 -16.00 9.10
C SER A 425 21.14 -16.83 7.82
N SER A 426 20.52 -16.33 6.74
CA SER A 426 20.39 -17.07 5.49
C SER A 426 20.03 -16.18 4.29
N ASP A 427 20.45 -16.59 3.09
CA ASP A 427 20.06 -15.93 1.84
C ASP A 427 18.54 -15.98 1.56
N GLN A 428 17.80 -16.88 2.22
CA GLN A 428 16.34 -16.96 2.07
C GLN A 428 15.62 -15.74 2.64
N LYS A 429 16.19 -15.10 3.67
CA LYS A 429 15.61 -13.90 4.29
C LYS A 429 15.50 -12.71 3.35
N ARG A 430 16.38 -12.66 2.37
CA ARG A 430 16.38 -11.64 1.30
C ARG A 430 15.16 -11.74 0.40
N GLN A 431 14.57 -12.93 0.35
CA GLN A 431 13.42 -13.25 -0.49
C GLN A 431 12.10 -13.17 0.29
N SER A 432 12.14 -12.89 1.60
CA SER A 432 10.95 -12.89 2.45
C SER A 432 10.46 -11.50 2.82
N ILE A 433 9.15 -11.42 2.99
CA ILE A 433 8.47 -10.31 3.67
C ILE A 433 7.75 -10.93 4.86
N SER A 434 7.96 -10.37 6.05
CA SER A 434 7.35 -10.84 7.28
C SER A 434 6.32 -9.83 7.76
N VAL A 435 5.08 -10.29 7.99
CA VAL A 435 4.02 -9.49 8.61
C VAL A 435 3.58 -10.24 9.86
N HIS A 436 3.81 -9.66 11.03
CA HIS A 436 3.48 -10.28 12.31
C HIS A 436 3.24 -9.23 13.38
N ASP A 437 2.72 -9.68 14.51
CA ASP A 437 2.81 -8.94 15.76
C ASP A 437 4.16 -9.12 16.44
N SER A 438 4.50 -8.22 17.37
CA SER A 438 5.81 -8.22 18.04
C SER A 438 5.73 -7.88 19.51
N ASP A 439 6.58 -8.57 20.28
CA ASP A 439 6.82 -8.31 21.70
C ASP A 439 7.85 -7.19 21.92
N ARG A 440 8.36 -6.60 20.83
CA ARG A 440 9.49 -5.67 20.80
C ARG A 440 9.22 -4.55 19.81
N GLY A 441 8.48 -3.54 20.27
CA GLY A 441 8.53 -2.22 19.66
C GLY A 441 9.97 -1.69 19.67
N ARG A 442 10.48 -1.22 18.53
CA ARG A 442 11.76 -0.50 18.43
C ARG A 442 11.60 0.62 17.41
N SER A 443 10.88 1.67 17.80
CA SER A 443 10.75 2.98 17.15
C SER A 443 9.57 3.73 17.79
N ASP A 444 9.25 4.93 17.31
CA ASP A 444 8.17 5.80 17.81
C ASP A 444 6.80 5.10 17.91
N TYR A 445 6.55 4.07 17.08
CA TYR A 445 5.28 3.34 17.08
C TYR A 445 4.96 2.64 18.40
N GLU A 446 5.99 2.26 19.16
CA GLU A 446 5.86 1.73 20.52
C GLU A 446 5.18 2.75 21.44
N ARG A 447 5.54 4.03 21.31
CA ARG A 447 5.03 5.10 22.17
C ARG A 447 3.55 5.32 21.96
N PHE A 448 3.08 5.21 20.73
CA PHE A 448 1.66 5.26 20.40
C PHE A 448 0.91 4.08 20.98
N ALA A 449 1.42 2.86 20.81
CA ALA A 449 0.77 1.66 21.34
C ALA A 449 0.71 1.70 22.88
N ASP A 450 1.81 2.01 23.56
CA ASP A 450 1.92 1.98 25.02
C ASP A 450 1.13 3.09 25.71
N GLN A 451 1.14 4.31 25.15
CA GLN A 451 0.54 5.47 25.81
C GLN A 451 -0.91 5.70 25.40
N LEU A 452 -1.29 5.31 24.19
CA LEU A 452 -2.64 5.53 23.66
C LEU A 452 -3.46 4.25 23.53
N GLY A 453 -2.84 3.06 23.60
CA GLY A 453 -3.54 1.78 23.39
C GLY A 453 -4.06 1.63 21.96
N VAL A 454 -3.32 2.16 20.98
CA VAL A 454 -3.70 2.12 19.56
C VAL A 454 -2.90 1.06 18.82
N VAL A 455 -3.51 0.44 17.81
CA VAL A 455 -2.77 -0.47 16.93
C VAL A 455 -1.82 0.34 16.07
N SER A 456 -0.53 0.05 16.22
CA SER A 456 0.57 0.72 15.55
C SER A 456 1.33 -0.25 14.66
N VAL A 457 1.76 0.21 13.49
CA VAL A 457 2.48 -0.60 12.49
C VAL A 457 3.82 0.06 12.16
N ASP A 458 4.86 -0.74 12.01
CA ASP A 458 6.19 -0.30 11.55
C ASP A 458 6.62 -1.08 10.31
N TRP A 459 6.94 -0.40 9.22
CA TRP A 459 7.69 -1.00 8.12
C TRP A 459 9.16 -0.75 8.37
N GLY A 460 9.95 -1.82 8.41
CA GLY A 460 11.36 -1.72 8.66
C GLY A 460 12.17 -2.91 8.17
N SER A 461 13.44 -2.92 8.55
CA SER A 461 14.38 -3.98 8.22
C SER A 461 15.25 -4.34 9.42
N LEU A 462 16.34 -5.04 9.16
CA LEU A 462 17.27 -5.49 10.16
C LEU A 462 18.06 -4.31 10.76
N THR A 463 17.70 -3.90 11.97
CA THR A 463 18.40 -2.85 12.73
C THR A 463 19.50 -3.43 13.63
N GLY A 464 19.27 -4.60 14.25
CA GLY A 464 20.17 -5.17 15.25
C GLY A 464 21.46 -5.83 14.72
N GLY A 465 21.56 -6.09 13.41
CA GLY A 465 22.66 -6.87 12.84
C GLY A 465 23.30 -6.30 11.57
N SER A 466 22.96 -5.06 11.18
CA SER A 466 23.64 -4.36 10.09
C SER A 466 24.90 -3.68 10.63
N GLU A 467 26.06 -3.91 10.01
CA GLU A 467 27.31 -3.22 10.38
C GLU A 467 27.23 -1.70 10.15
N CYS A 468 26.29 -1.23 9.33
CA CYS A 468 26.08 0.18 9.05
C CYS A 468 24.99 0.85 9.89
N TYR A 469 24.25 0.09 10.72
CA TYR A 469 23.28 0.68 11.63
C TYR A 469 23.97 1.58 12.66
N HIS A 470 23.53 2.84 12.77
CA HIS A 470 24.16 3.90 13.56
C HIS A 470 25.67 4.03 13.28
N ALA A 471 26.10 3.93 12.02
CA ALA A 471 27.51 4.04 11.63
C ALA A 471 27.71 5.04 10.47
N ASP A 472 28.95 5.50 10.30
CA ASP A 472 29.34 6.39 9.20
C ASP A 472 29.07 5.81 7.79
N CYS A 473 28.92 4.48 7.67
CA CYS A 473 28.56 3.84 6.40
C CYS A 473 27.05 3.81 6.12
N ASP A 474 26.20 4.38 6.99
CA ASP A 474 24.79 4.59 6.67
C ASP A 474 24.61 5.73 5.64
N THR A 475 24.81 5.39 4.38
CA THR A 475 24.79 6.31 3.25
C THR A 475 23.95 5.75 2.10
N LEU A 476 23.45 6.62 1.23
CA LEU A 476 22.71 6.20 0.03
C LEU A 476 23.57 5.33 -0.91
N GLU A 477 24.89 5.57 -0.97
CA GLU A 477 25.82 4.72 -1.74
C GLU A 477 25.85 3.29 -1.20
N THR A 478 25.94 3.13 0.12
CA THR A 478 25.89 1.81 0.76
C THR A 478 24.54 1.13 0.57
N MET A 479 23.42 1.87 0.66
CA MET A 479 22.10 1.31 0.34
C MET A 479 22.05 0.79 -1.11
N LEU A 480 22.60 1.53 -2.07
CA LEU A 480 22.68 1.09 -3.47
C LEU A 480 23.50 -0.21 -3.61
N GLU A 481 24.62 -0.33 -2.91
CA GLU A 481 25.43 -1.56 -2.91
C GLU A 481 24.67 -2.75 -2.32
N MET A 482 23.96 -2.55 -1.22
CA MET A 482 23.15 -3.59 -0.56
C MET A 482 21.99 -4.06 -1.43
N MET A 483 21.45 -3.17 -2.26
CA MET A 483 20.29 -3.47 -3.10
C MET A 483 20.65 -4.13 -4.45
N VAL A 484 21.91 -4.42 -4.74
CA VAL A 484 22.28 -5.17 -5.94
C VAL A 484 21.80 -6.62 -5.82
N ILE A 485 20.99 -7.08 -6.79
CA ILE A 485 20.50 -8.46 -6.88
C ILE A 485 20.92 -9.10 -8.20
N ASP A 486 20.79 -10.42 -8.32
CA ASP A 486 21.25 -11.20 -9.49
C ASP A 486 20.79 -10.64 -10.85
N ASN A 487 19.58 -10.07 -10.89
CA ASN A 487 18.92 -9.59 -12.11
C ASN A 487 18.57 -8.08 -12.07
N GLY A 488 19.20 -7.28 -11.21
CA GLY A 488 18.87 -5.86 -11.07
C GLY A 488 20.00 -5.03 -10.48
N THR A 489 20.07 -3.76 -10.87
CA THR A 489 21.00 -2.80 -10.27
C THR A 489 20.52 -2.41 -8.87
N GLY A 490 21.45 -1.88 -8.06
CA GLY A 490 21.11 -1.32 -6.74
C GLY A 490 20.00 -0.28 -6.79
N LYS A 491 20.07 0.64 -7.77
CA LYS A 491 19.06 1.69 -7.94
C LYS A 491 17.70 1.12 -8.34
N GLN A 492 17.67 0.19 -9.30
CA GLN A 492 16.43 -0.47 -9.72
C GLN A 492 15.72 -1.15 -8.55
N SER A 493 16.45 -1.93 -7.76
CA SER A 493 15.91 -2.68 -6.63
C SER A 493 15.55 -1.79 -5.44
N LEU A 494 16.33 -0.74 -5.17
CA LEU A 494 16.01 0.25 -4.14
C LEU A 494 14.73 1.02 -4.47
N VAL A 495 14.58 1.46 -5.72
CA VAL A 495 13.36 2.10 -6.22
C VAL A 495 12.16 1.16 -6.12
N GLN A 496 12.32 -0.14 -6.41
CA GLN A 496 11.26 -1.12 -6.23
C GLN A 496 10.86 -1.32 -4.75
N SER A 497 11.83 -1.40 -3.84
CA SER A 497 11.56 -1.49 -2.39
C SER A 497 10.80 -0.26 -1.90
N PHE A 498 11.22 0.93 -2.31
CA PHE A 498 10.52 2.16 -1.97
C PHE A 498 9.11 2.23 -2.53
N ASP A 499 8.91 1.82 -3.78
CA ASP A 499 7.58 1.76 -4.40
C ASP A 499 6.64 0.84 -3.63
N LEU A 500 7.13 -0.35 -3.24
CA LEU A 500 6.37 -1.31 -2.46
C LEU A 500 5.93 -0.71 -1.12
N ILE A 501 6.86 -0.15 -0.34
CA ILE A 501 6.53 0.35 1.01
C ILE A 501 5.64 1.59 0.95
N ALA A 502 5.90 2.54 0.02
CA ALA A 502 5.10 3.75 -0.12
C ALA A 502 3.64 3.43 -0.45
N TRP A 503 3.41 2.54 -1.42
CA TRP A 503 2.07 2.08 -1.77
C TRP A 503 1.44 1.28 -0.64
N TRP A 504 2.20 0.47 0.11
CA TRP A 504 1.66 -0.26 1.26
C TRP A 504 1.13 0.67 2.34
N ILE A 505 1.90 1.69 2.72
CA ILE A 505 1.49 2.71 3.70
C ILE A 505 0.28 3.50 3.19
N PHE A 506 0.32 3.96 1.94
CA PHE A 506 -0.78 4.72 1.33
C PHE A 506 -2.10 3.93 1.30
N ILE A 507 -2.06 2.66 0.86
CA ILE A 507 -3.24 1.80 0.79
C ILE A 507 -3.73 1.44 2.19
N ALA A 508 -2.82 1.13 3.13
CA ALA A 508 -3.18 0.88 4.52
C ALA A 508 -3.91 2.09 5.13
N ALA A 509 -3.41 3.30 4.88
CA ALA A 509 -4.07 4.51 5.32
C ALA A 509 -5.46 4.69 4.72
N MET A 510 -5.67 4.35 3.44
CA MET A 510 -6.99 4.38 2.80
C MET A 510 -7.99 3.38 3.42
N HIS A 511 -7.53 2.17 3.75
CA HIS A 511 -8.37 1.19 4.44
C HIS A 511 -8.74 1.65 5.85
N LEU A 512 -7.76 2.20 6.59
CA LEU A 512 -7.95 2.67 7.97
C LEU A 512 -8.76 3.97 8.03
N ASP A 513 -8.71 4.83 7.00
CA ASP A 513 -9.63 5.97 6.89
C ASP A 513 -11.08 5.51 6.79
N GLU A 514 -11.37 4.40 6.11
CA GLU A 514 -12.74 3.86 6.06
C GLU A 514 -13.10 3.11 7.35
N THR A 515 -12.28 2.12 7.72
CA THR A 515 -12.52 1.20 8.84
C THR A 515 -11.24 1.08 9.68
N PRO A 516 -11.09 1.91 10.73
CA PRO A 516 -9.97 1.78 11.64
C PRO A 516 -9.99 0.45 12.36
N ILE A 517 -8.81 -0.06 12.66
CA ILE A 517 -8.63 -1.29 13.42
C ILE A 517 -8.23 -0.88 14.83
N TYR A 518 -9.14 -1.07 15.78
CA TYR A 518 -8.87 -0.81 17.18
C TYR A 518 -8.34 -2.07 17.86
N ASP A 519 -7.50 -1.85 18.86
CA ASP A 519 -7.07 -2.93 19.74
C ASP A 519 -8.28 -3.47 20.50
N LYS A 520 -8.35 -4.81 20.63
CA LYS A 520 -9.54 -5.52 21.14
C LYS A 520 -9.38 -5.97 22.59
N ASN A 521 -8.22 -5.74 23.20
CA ASN A 521 -7.86 -6.26 24.52
C ASN A 521 -8.08 -5.25 25.66
#